data_AF-F0XZ00-F1
#
_entry.id   AF-F0XZ00-F1
#
_cell.length_a   1.000
_cell.length_b   1.000
_cell.length_c   1.000
_cell.angle_alpha   90.00
_cell.angle_beta   90.00
_cell.angle_gamma   90.00
#
_symmetry.space_group_name_H-M   'P 1'
#
loop_
_entity.id
_entity.type
_entity.pdbx_description
1 polymer ?
#
loop_
_entity_poly.entity_id
_entity_poly.type
_entity_poly.pdbx_seq_one_letter_code
_entity_poly.pdbx_strand_id
1 'polypeptide(L)'
;MAPAPPAVEKLMDNPDATRACLKWLDGASVEAWRCAGKRVVEVASADAVWRELARRDFYGGGDVPAAAEAPGGAPGAAPTDEVLACATWRAAHGRWSRVAARVDGPRAPSPTEAALDESGEEPFAAASAFDARLWSSVAASWRALKGALAGRGTAEDAAVGDAVVATLRPGASSEDLARVRARSLRYCYAMRDGRAEPEVFDPTSMHDGQDLAFDAALAARDRGAMKTSQHTIFHGLFGGLAAYDYVACGRFKSVAAVAAADDLAVDGAAVFATNYRGDRAFFATDDDRRVYVDGEPAAPEGAGAFAAWFAAYAARVASSCYRVAPIVPDAPRTAGIVLFPDGELPGGAGVAAATTVGVQVRASAVYLPNHPSGFAYSIRLRATEALSYGSCQLKARHWKIADGDEPHRDVRGDGVVGKFPVLRFGGWRDDAQVGDLARGFERAVERGPDRDGEFVYQSFSGPMLRPGGGTFEGALEFHPGSVVEPAGPTFLVAVPRFRLRVPEFIF
;
A
#
# COMPACT_ATOMS: atom_id res chain seq x y z
N MET A 1 48.55 1.39 33.18
CA MET A 1 47.08 1.51 33.23
C MET A 1 46.73 2.98 33.20
N ALA A 2 46.25 3.49 32.05
CA ALA A 2 45.66 4.81 31.97
C ALA A 2 44.16 4.71 32.34
N PRO A 3 43.57 5.69 33.05
CA PRO A 3 42.16 5.65 33.41
C PRO A 3 41.28 5.86 32.17
N ALA A 4 40.14 5.16 32.12
CA ALA A 4 39.14 5.35 31.08
C ALA A 4 38.60 6.80 31.09
N PRO A 5 38.23 7.39 29.94
CA PRO A 5 37.79 8.77 29.89
C PRO A 5 36.42 8.96 30.57
N PRO A 6 36.20 10.05 31.32
CA PRO A 6 35.06 10.24 32.24
C PRO A 6 33.69 10.45 31.58
N ALA A 7 33.61 10.35 30.24
CA ALA A 7 32.42 10.72 29.48
C ALA A 7 31.38 9.58 29.38
N VAL A 8 31.77 8.34 29.67
CA VAL A 8 30.87 7.18 29.55
C VAL A 8 29.99 7.00 30.78
N GLU A 9 30.50 7.26 31.99
CA GLU A 9 29.72 7.15 33.23
C GLU A 9 28.58 8.17 33.32
N LYS A 10 28.80 9.42 32.86
CA LYS A 10 27.75 10.47 32.94
C LYS A 10 26.58 10.29 31.97
N LEU A 11 26.72 9.46 30.93
CA LEU A 11 25.62 9.18 30.01
C LEU A 11 24.68 8.06 30.52
N MET A 12 25.16 7.26 31.49
CA MET A 12 24.48 6.07 32.01
C MET A 12 23.55 6.34 33.20
N ASP A 13 23.67 7.51 33.84
CA ASP A 13 22.80 7.95 34.92
C ASP A 13 21.56 8.72 34.43
N ASN A 14 21.31 8.76 33.11
CA ASN A 14 20.11 9.40 32.57
C ASN A 14 18.89 8.48 32.76
N PRO A 15 17.97 8.79 33.70
CA PRO A 15 16.85 7.91 34.02
C PRO A 15 15.86 7.82 32.86
N ASP A 16 15.78 8.84 32.02
CA ASP A 16 14.85 8.91 30.89
C ASP A 16 15.30 8.03 29.72
N ALA A 17 16.62 7.94 29.46
CA ALA A 17 17.19 7.04 28.46
C ALA A 17 17.01 5.56 28.86
N THR A 18 17.18 5.27 30.15
CA THR A 18 16.96 3.95 30.73
C THR A 18 15.48 3.57 30.69
N ARG A 19 14.57 4.50 31.04
CA ARG A 19 13.12 4.29 31.00
C ARG A 19 12.58 4.11 29.57
N ALA A 20 13.17 4.77 28.58
CA ALA A 20 12.83 4.58 27.16
C ALA A 20 13.25 3.19 26.63
N CYS A 21 14.41 2.67 27.06
CA CYS A 21 14.85 1.31 26.70
C CYS A 21 14.00 0.22 27.39
N LEU A 22 13.57 0.45 28.63
CA LEU A 22 12.77 -0.52 29.41
C LEU A 22 11.34 -0.71 28.88
N LYS A 23 10.77 0.26 28.15
CA LYS A 23 9.45 0.12 27.50
C LYS A 23 9.43 -0.87 26.33
N TRP A 24 10.60 -1.35 25.89
CA TRP A 24 10.73 -2.23 24.73
C TRP A 24 10.85 -3.73 25.07
N LEU A 25 11.12 -4.06 26.33
CA LEU A 25 11.23 -5.44 26.83
C LEU A 25 9.86 -5.87 27.39
N ASP A 26 9.53 -7.17 27.32
CA ASP A 26 8.35 -7.66 28.03
C ASP A 26 8.51 -7.47 29.56
N GLY A 27 7.39 -7.32 30.27
CA GLY A 27 7.39 -7.02 31.69
C GLY A 27 8.10 -8.05 32.56
N ALA A 28 8.13 -9.33 32.14
CA ALA A 28 8.75 -10.42 32.89
C ALA A 28 10.29 -10.39 32.80
N SER A 29 10.81 -9.98 31.65
CA SER A 29 12.24 -9.81 31.43
C SER A 29 12.79 -8.71 32.35
N VAL A 30 12.10 -7.57 32.42
CA VAL A 30 12.56 -6.38 33.17
C VAL A 30 12.76 -6.66 34.68
N GLU A 31 11.88 -7.45 35.30
CA GLU A 31 12.00 -7.83 36.72
C GLU A 31 13.18 -8.77 36.99
N ALA A 32 13.42 -9.75 36.10
CA ALA A 32 14.57 -10.63 36.19
C ALA A 32 15.90 -9.87 36.04
N TRP A 33 15.94 -8.85 35.18
CA TRP A 33 17.14 -8.03 34.94
C TRP A 33 17.40 -7.01 36.05
N ARG A 34 16.35 -6.42 36.65
CA ARG A 34 16.48 -5.56 37.85
C ARG A 34 17.12 -6.32 39.02
N CYS A 35 16.79 -7.59 39.20
CA CYS A 35 17.39 -8.44 40.24
C CYS A 35 18.87 -8.78 39.98
N ALA A 36 19.34 -8.68 38.73
CA ALA A 36 20.69 -9.09 38.34
C ALA A 36 21.72 -7.94 38.24
N GLY A 37 21.31 -6.67 38.41
CA GLY A 37 22.23 -5.52 38.49
C GLY A 37 23.04 -5.19 37.23
N LYS A 38 22.61 -5.66 36.04
CA LYS A 38 23.36 -5.50 34.78
C LYS A 38 23.13 -4.15 34.09
N ARG A 39 24.15 -3.66 33.38
CA ARG A 39 24.12 -2.38 32.64
C ARG A 39 23.48 -2.53 31.25
N VAL A 40 22.81 -1.50 30.74
CA VAL A 40 22.10 -1.51 29.43
C VAL A 40 23.00 -1.92 28.25
N VAL A 41 24.29 -1.59 28.28
CA VAL A 41 25.27 -1.98 27.24
C VAL A 41 25.56 -3.49 27.26
N GLU A 42 25.52 -4.12 28.44
CA GLU A 42 25.65 -5.57 28.61
C GLU A 42 24.37 -6.30 28.12
N VAL A 43 23.23 -5.60 28.07
CA VAL A 43 21.95 -6.12 27.55
C VAL A 43 21.91 -6.04 26.02
N ALA A 44 22.33 -4.93 25.42
CA ALA A 44 22.35 -4.75 23.97
C ALA A 44 23.33 -5.67 23.23
N SER A 45 24.40 -6.11 23.90
CA SER A 45 25.37 -7.08 23.38
C SER A 45 24.91 -8.53 23.54
N ALA A 46 24.12 -8.84 24.57
CA ALA A 46 23.64 -10.19 24.85
C ALA A 46 22.40 -10.60 24.04
N ASP A 47 21.52 -9.65 23.69
CA ASP A 47 20.24 -9.96 23.02
C ASP A 47 20.41 -10.18 21.51
N ALA A 48 20.08 -11.40 21.04
CA ALA A 48 20.18 -11.79 19.64
C ALA A 48 19.21 -11.01 18.74
N VAL A 49 18.07 -10.56 19.26
CA VAL A 49 17.05 -9.81 18.51
C VAL A 49 17.56 -8.41 18.19
N TRP A 50 18.23 -7.74 19.14
CA TRP A 50 18.85 -6.44 18.90
C TRP A 50 20.03 -6.52 17.94
N ARG A 51 20.85 -7.58 18.02
CA ARG A 51 21.93 -7.83 17.07
C ARG A 51 21.42 -8.02 15.64
N GLU A 52 20.32 -8.74 15.48
CA GLU A 52 19.73 -9.00 14.16
C GLU A 52 19.03 -7.76 13.58
N LEU A 53 18.26 -7.01 14.38
CA LEU A 53 17.66 -5.74 13.98
C LEU A 53 18.72 -4.70 13.60
N ALA A 54 19.76 -4.55 14.43
CA ALA A 54 20.86 -3.66 14.11
C ALA A 54 21.61 -4.10 12.84
N ARG A 55 21.88 -5.39 12.66
CA ARG A 55 22.51 -5.89 11.42
C ARG A 55 21.67 -5.59 10.18
N ARG A 56 20.38 -5.93 10.23
CA ARG A 56 19.47 -5.81 9.09
C ARG A 56 19.22 -4.35 8.70
N ASP A 57 19.06 -3.47 9.69
CA ASP A 57 18.75 -2.07 9.45
C ASP A 57 19.98 -1.17 9.25
N PHE A 58 21.19 -1.56 9.74
CA PHE A 58 22.41 -0.77 9.55
C PHE A 58 23.33 -1.23 8.42
N TYR A 59 23.32 -2.51 8.04
CA TYR A 59 24.17 -3.03 6.98
C TYR A 59 23.39 -3.58 5.77
N GLY A 60 22.06 -3.43 5.75
CA GLY A 60 21.22 -3.85 4.63
C GLY A 60 21.26 -5.36 4.33
N GLY A 61 21.67 -6.17 5.31
CA GLY A 61 21.88 -7.61 5.13
C GLY A 61 23.23 -8.01 4.52
N GLY A 62 24.13 -7.05 4.25
CA GLY A 62 25.51 -7.32 3.82
C GLY A 62 26.48 -7.55 4.99
N ASP A 63 27.67 -8.08 4.68
CA ASP A 63 28.76 -8.24 5.65
C ASP A 63 29.21 -6.89 6.23
N VAL A 64 29.48 -6.87 7.55
CA VAL A 64 29.97 -5.68 8.26
C VAL A 64 31.31 -5.26 7.67
N PRO A 65 31.53 -3.96 7.33
CA PRO A 65 32.81 -3.51 6.80
C PRO A 65 33.93 -3.76 7.82
N ALA A 66 35.06 -4.30 7.36
CA ALA A 66 36.25 -4.42 8.18
C ALA A 66 36.76 -3.02 8.56
N ALA A 67 36.65 -2.71 9.86
CA ALA A 67 37.32 -1.64 10.62
C ALA A 67 37.56 -0.30 9.88
N ALA A 68 36.71 0.69 10.15
CA ALA A 68 37.10 2.09 10.01
C ALA A 68 38.06 2.46 11.16
N GLU A 69 39.23 2.97 10.82
CA GLU A 69 40.27 3.37 11.77
C GLU A 69 39.74 4.44 12.74
N ALA A 70 39.68 4.11 14.04
CA ALA A 70 39.43 5.10 15.07
C ALA A 70 40.66 6.03 15.22
N PRO A 71 40.50 7.36 15.26
CA PRO A 71 41.63 8.26 15.40
C PRO A 71 42.21 8.12 16.82
N GLY A 72 43.36 7.46 16.93
CA GLY A 72 44.15 7.36 18.17
C GLY A 72 44.31 5.97 18.79
N GLY A 73 43.85 4.89 18.13
CA GLY A 73 44.10 3.51 18.57
C GLY A 73 45.44 2.97 18.05
N ALA A 74 46.18 2.22 18.87
CA ALA A 74 47.37 1.50 18.42
C ALA A 74 47.03 0.58 17.21
N PRO A 75 47.87 0.54 16.16
CA PRO A 75 47.56 -0.21 14.95
C PRO A 75 47.51 -1.70 15.26
N GLY A 76 46.34 -2.33 15.04
CA GLY A 76 46.17 -3.79 15.10
C GLY A 76 45.08 -4.35 16.03
N ALA A 77 44.38 -3.52 16.82
CA ALA A 77 43.24 -3.99 17.59
C ALA A 77 41.93 -3.78 16.83
N ALA A 78 41.29 -4.86 16.37
CA ALA A 78 39.93 -4.80 15.85
C ALA A 78 39.02 -4.20 16.95
N PRO A 79 38.11 -3.26 16.62
CA PRO A 79 37.17 -2.74 17.61
C PRO A 79 36.41 -3.92 18.22
N THR A 80 36.38 -3.99 19.55
CA THR A 80 35.58 -5.00 20.24
C THR A 80 34.11 -4.83 19.89
N ASP A 81 33.34 -5.92 19.88
CA ASP A 81 31.90 -5.90 19.55
C ASP A 81 31.12 -4.85 20.36
N GLU A 82 31.55 -4.55 21.58
CA GLU A 82 31.01 -3.49 22.44
C GLU A 82 31.21 -2.08 21.88
N VAL A 83 32.37 -1.77 21.29
CA VAL A 83 32.66 -0.45 20.72
C VAL A 83 31.83 -0.22 19.46
N LEU A 84 31.70 -1.25 18.62
CA LEU A 84 30.86 -1.20 17.43
C LEU A 84 29.38 -1.05 17.81
N ALA A 85 28.91 -1.81 18.80
CA ALA A 85 27.55 -1.69 19.35
C ALA A 85 27.28 -0.32 19.96
N CYS A 86 28.21 0.24 20.75
CA CYS A 86 28.06 1.58 21.33
C CYS A 86 28.06 2.70 20.27
N ALA A 87 28.91 2.61 19.25
CA ALA A 87 28.93 3.58 18.15
C ALA A 87 27.62 3.53 17.35
N THR A 88 27.16 2.33 17.04
CA THR A 88 25.89 2.06 16.35
C THR A 88 24.70 2.57 17.17
N TRP A 89 24.72 2.35 18.49
CA TRP A 89 23.71 2.83 19.42
C TRP A 89 23.71 4.35 19.55
N ARG A 90 24.86 5.01 19.71
CA ARG A 90 24.92 6.49 19.76
C ARG A 90 24.43 7.11 18.46
N ALA A 91 24.77 6.52 17.33
CA ALA A 91 24.26 6.93 16.03
C ALA A 91 22.74 6.71 15.93
N ALA A 92 22.21 5.56 16.39
CA ALA A 92 20.77 5.27 16.42
C ALA A 92 20.01 6.22 17.34
N HIS A 93 20.48 6.42 18.57
CA HIS A 93 19.92 7.33 19.56
C HIS A 93 19.92 8.78 19.03
N GLY A 94 21.05 9.28 18.55
CA GLY A 94 21.13 10.63 17.96
C GLY A 94 20.27 10.80 16.71
N ARG A 95 19.97 9.72 15.97
CA ARG A 95 19.00 9.73 14.87
C ARG A 95 17.57 9.82 15.40
N TRP A 96 17.19 8.97 16.35
CA TRP A 96 15.84 8.94 16.92
C TRP A 96 15.50 10.20 17.71
N SER A 97 16.42 10.76 18.49
CA SER A 97 16.19 12.03 19.19
C SER A 97 15.89 13.19 18.24
N ARG A 98 16.48 13.19 17.04
CA ARG A 98 16.23 14.23 16.01
C ARG A 98 14.90 14.04 15.27
N VAL A 99 14.46 12.81 15.06
CA VAL A 99 13.12 12.53 14.49
C VAL A 99 12.04 12.85 15.55
N ALA A 100 12.26 12.43 16.80
CA ALA A 100 11.38 12.73 17.93
C ALA A 100 11.15 14.23 18.08
N ALA A 101 12.22 15.03 18.12
CA ALA A 101 12.13 16.48 18.25
C ALA A 101 11.35 17.18 17.11
N ARG A 102 11.13 16.54 15.96
CA ARG A 102 10.30 17.10 14.87
C ARG A 102 8.86 16.66 14.95
N VAL A 103 8.65 15.36 15.15
CA VAL A 103 7.30 14.78 15.23
C VAL A 103 6.54 15.35 16.42
N ASP A 104 7.27 15.63 17.50
CA ASP A 104 6.74 16.16 18.74
C ASP A 104 6.71 17.71 18.75
N GLY A 105 7.20 18.37 17.69
CA GLY A 105 7.28 19.83 17.58
C GLY A 105 8.25 20.48 18.59
N PRO A 106 8.36 21.83 18.61
CA PRO A 106 9.09 22.51 19.69
C PRO A 106 8.44 22.15 21.03
N ARG A 107 9.23 21.51 21.90
CA ARG A 107 8.82 21.09 23.24
C ARG A 107 8.22 22.30 23.97
N ALA A 108 6.92 22.26 24.30
CA ALA A 108 6.35 23.22 25.23
C ALA A 108 7.18 23.21 26.52
N PRO A 109 7.42 24.37 27.15
CA PRO A 109 8.20 24.44 28.39
C PRO A 109 7.65 23.46 29.44
N SER A 110 8.55 22.84 30.19
CA SER A 110 8.22 21.79 31.15
C SER A 110 7.21 22.26 32.21
N PRO A 111 6.30 21.38 32.69
CA PRO A 111 5.23 21.71 33.63
C PRO A 111 5.73 21.88 35.09
N THR A 112 6.87 22.54 35.27
CA THR A 112 7.28 23.08 36.57
C THR A 112 6.88 24.55 36.74
N GLU A 113 6.22 25.16 35.76
CA GLU A 113 5.69 26.54 35.84
C GLU A 113 4.17 26.67 35.65
N ALA A 114 3.44 25.58 35.35
CA ALA A 114 1.98 25.62 35.26
C ALA A 114 1.37 25.00 36.52
N ALA A 115 0.75 25.86 37.33
CA ALA A 115 -0.06 25.45 38.47
C ALA A 115 -1.13 24.44 38.04
N LEU A 116 -1.37 23.45 38.90
CA LEU A 116 -2.44 22.47 38.78
C LEU A 116 -3.78 23.18 38.58
N ASP A 117 -4.41 22.95 37.43
CA ASP A 117 -5.82 23.21 37.19
C ASP A 117 -6.63 22.05 37.79
N GLU A 118 -7.65 22.39 38.59
CA GLU A 118 -8.57 21.47 39.28
C GLU A 118 -9.60 20.79 38.34
N SER A 119 -9.50 20.95 37.02
CA SER A 119 -10.46 20.43 36.03
C SER A 119 -10.40 18.92 35.77
N GLY A 120 -9.39 18.20 36.28
CA GLY A 120 -9.35 16.73 36.16
C GLY A 120 -9.14 16.19 34.74
N GLU A 121 -8.72 17.02 33.79
CA GLU A 121 -8.25 16.55 32.48
C GLU A 121 -6.72 16.30 32.51
N GLU A 122 -6.30 15.13 32.05
CA GLU A 122 -4.87 14.80 31.95
C GLU A 122 -4.14 15.78 31.00
N PRO A 123 -2.97 16.30 31.39
CA PRO A 123 -2.22 17.21 30.54
C PRO A 123 -1.74 16.48 29.27
N PHE A 124 -2.06 17.06 28.11
CA PHE A 124 -1.67 16.66 26.74
C PHE A 124 -0.16 16.38 26.55
N ALA A 125 0.68 16.72 27.53
CA ALA A 125 2.13 16.55 27.53
C ALA A 125 2.64 15.09 27.60
N ALA A 126 1.79 14.11 27.92
CA ALA A 126 2.19 12.69 27.91
C ALA A 126 2.05 12.01 26.52
N ALA A 127 1.34 12.62 25.56
CA ALA A 127 0.98 12.02 24.27
C ALA A 127 2.09 12.12 23.19
N SER A 128 3.13 12.93 23.40
CA SER A 128 4.18 13.28 22.41
C SER A 128 5.52 12.56 22.62
N ALA A 129 5.51 11.28 22.98
CA ALA A 129 6.75 10.51 23.08
C ALA A 129 6.97 9.68 21.83
N PHE A 130 7.77 10.13 20.86
CA PHE A 130 8.19 9.41 19.64
C PHE A 130 8.20 7.87 19.74
N ASP A 131 7.56 7.20 18.77
CA ASP A 131 7.46 5.74 18.69
C ASP A 131 8.35 5.22 17.56
N ALA A 132 9.50 4.67 17.94
CA ALA A 132 10.47 4.18 16.97
C ALA A 132 10.00 2.90 16.26
N ARG A 133 9.06 2.11 16.82
CA ARG A 133 8.50 0.92 16.15
C ARG A 133 7.65 1.33 14.97
N LEU A 134 6.70 2.24 15.22
CA LEU A 134 5.81 2.76 14.18
C LEU A 134 6.60 3.45 13.07
N TRP A 135 7.56 4.29 13.45
CA TRP A 135 8.48 4.93 12.50
C TRP A 135 9.21 3.90 11.62
N SER A 136 9.82 2.89 12.23
CA SER A 136 10.60 1.88 11.49
C SER A 136 9.72 1.07 10.56
N SER A 137 8.50 0.74 10.98
CA SER A 137 7.49 0.08 10.15
C SER A 137 7.15 0.91 8.92
N VAL A 138 6.79 2.19 9.10
CA VAL A 138 6.44 3.09 8.00
C VAL A 138 7.63 3.28 7.04
N ALA A 139 8.84 3.46 7.58
CA ALA A 139 10.05 3.60 6.76
C ALA A 139 10.38 2.33 5.95
N ALA A 140 10.14 1.15 6.52
CA ALA A 140 10.28 -0.11 5.80
C ALA A 140 9.23 -0.23 4.68
N SER A 141 7.98 0.15 4.94
CA SER A 141 6.89 0.15 3.95
C SER A 141 7.21 1.03 2.75
N TRP A 142 7.73 2.25 2.97
CA TRP A 142 8.15 3.12 1.88
C TRP A 142 9.27 2.55 1.03
N ARG A 143 10.31 1.98 1.67
CA ARG A 143 11.41 1.33 0.95
C ARG A 143 10.91 0.16 0.10
N ALA A 144 10.04 -0.67 0.66
CA ALA A 144 9.44 -1.80 -0.05
C ALA A 144 8.59 -1.31 -1.23
N LEU A 145 7.76 -0.29 -1.03
CA LEU A 145 6.89 0.27 -2.07
C LEU A 145 7.69 0.87 -3.23
N LYS A 146 8.65 1.76 -2.95
CA LYS A 146 9.51 2.35 -3.98
C LYS A 146 10.33 1.30 -4.72
N GLY A 147 10.93 0.35 -3.98
CA GLY A 147 11.69 -0.74 -4.58
C GLY A 147 10.83 -1.70 -5.42
N ALA A 148 9.52 -1.77 -5.15
CA ALA A 148 8.58 -2.53 -5.96
C ALA A 148 8.16 -1.80 -7.24
N LEU A 149 8.03 -0.47 -7.17
CA LEU A 149 7.65 0.37 -8.31
C LEU A 149 8.84 0.63 -9.25
N ALA A 150 10.06 0.67 -8.73
CA ALA A 150 11.27 0.83 -9.54
C ALA A 150 11.62 -0.48 -10.28
N GLY A 151 11.55 -0.47 -11.61
CA GLY A 151 12.20 -1.47 -12.46
C GLY A 151 11.62 -2.88 -12.46
N ARG A 152 10.32 -3.06 -12.18
CA ARG A 152 9.64 -4.37 -12.28
C ARG A 152 8.65 -4.41 -13.45
N GLY A 153 8.51 -5.60 -14.03
CA GLY A 153 7.55 -5.87 -15.12
C GLY A 153 8.12 -5.61 -16.51
N THR A 154 7.24 -5.28 -17.45
CA THR A 154 7.65 -4.82 -18.78
C THR A 154 8.31 -3.43 -18.70
N ALA A 155 8.97 -2.99 -19.78
CA ALA A 155 9.51 -1.63 -19.84
C ALA A 155 8.42 -0.55 -19.66
N GLU A 156 7.19 -0.84 -20.09
CA GLU A 156 6.03 0.03 -19.90
C GLU A 156 5.57 0.05 -18.43
N ASP A 157 5.51 -1.11 -17.77
CA ASP A 157 5.15 -1.20 -16.36
C ASP A 157 6.16 -0.45 -15.48
N ALA A 158 7.46 -0.61 -15.78
CA ALA A 158 8.53 0.11 -15.09
C ALA A 158 8.39 1.62 -15.27
N ALA A 159 8.11 2.09 -16.49
CA ALA A 159 7.92 3.51 -16.76
C ALA A 159 6.73 4.10 -15.99
N VAL A 160 5.66 3.33 -15.79
CA VAL A 160 4.50 3.75 -14.99
C VAL A 160 4.82 3.76 -13.51
N GLY A 161 5.54 2.74 -13.01
CA GLY A 161 6.04 2.72 -11.63
C GLY A 161 6.95 3.93 -11.33
N ASP A 162 7.87 4.23 -12.24
CA ASP A 162 8.73 5.41 -12.17
C ASP A 162 7.91 6.71 -12.23
N ALA A 163 6.86 6.77 -13.06
CA ALA A 163 5.96 7.92 -13.11
C ALA A 163 5.19 8.12 -11.80
N VAL A 164 4.74 7.04 -11.13
CA VAL A 164 4.13 7.12 -9.79
C VAL A 164 5.14 7.67 -8.79
N VAL A 165 6.35 7.11 -8.75
CA VAL A 165 7.42 7.56 -7.82
C VAL A 165 7.81 9.01 -8.08
N ALA A 166 7.88 9.44 -9.35
CA ALA A 166 8.23 10.80 -9.75
C ALA A 166 7.21 11.85 -9.29
N THR A 167 5.97 11.45 -8.98
CA THR A 167 4.96 12.37 -8.43
C THR A 167 5.16 12.62 -6.94
N LEU A 168 5.96 11.81 -6.24
CA LEU A 168 6.11 11.93 -4.80
C LEU A 168 6.94 13.16 -4.42
N ARG A 169 6.38 13.98 -3.53
CA ARG A 169 7.06 15.20 -3.04
C ARG A 169 8.17 14.83 -2.06
N PRO A 170 9.22 15.66 -1.93
CA PRO A 170 10.08 15.63 -0.76
C PRO A 170 9.21 15.73 0.51
N GLY A 171 9.53 14.99 1.57
CA GLY A 171 8.70 15.02 2.77
C GLY A 171 8.67 16.39 3.48
N ALA A 172 7.71 16.52 4.38
CA ALA A 172 7.24 17.79 4.93
C ALA A 172 8.21 18.40 5.96
N SER A 173 8.12 19.73 6.11
CA SER A 173 8.84 20.48 7.14
C SER A 173 8.28 20.19 8.54
N SER A 174 9.08 20.45 9.59
CA SER A 174 8.59 20.31 10.98
C SER A 174 7.41 21.22 11.30
N GLU A 175 7.33 22.40 10.65
CA GLU A 175 6.21 23.33 10.81
C GLU A 175 4.93 22.77 10.18
N ASP A 176 5.04 22.20 8.97
CA ASP A 176 3.91 21.56 8.30
C ASP A 176 3.44 20.33 9.07
N LEU A 177 4.36 19.49 9.54
CA LEU A 177 4.04 18.30 10.33
C LEU A 177 3.28 18.61 11.62
N ALA A 178 3.51 19.79 12.22
CA ALA A 178 2.77 20.23 13.41
C ALA A 178 1.28 20.43 13.13
N ARG A 179 0.89 20.61 11.86
CA ARG A 179 -0.51 20.78 11.41
C ARG A 179 -1.24 19.44 11.23
N VAL A 180 -0.53 18.33 11.04
CA VAL A 180 -1.13 16.99 10.99
C VAL A 180 -1.37 16.53 12.41
N ARG A 181 -2.57 16.12 12.80
CA ARG A 181 -2.83 15.66 14.18
C ARG A 181 -2.59 14.16 14.37
N ALA A 182 -2.95 13.34 13.39
CA ALA A 182 -2.70 11.89 13.40
C ALA A 182 -1.21 11.54 13.42
N ARG A 183 -0.80 10.80 14.45
CA ARG A 183 0.62 10.60 14.80
C ARG A 183 1.39 9.70 13.84
N SER A 184 0.86 8.54 13.47
CA SER A 184 1.49 7.67 12.46
C SER A 184 1.51 8.30 11.08
N LEU A 185 0.51 9.12 10.79
CA LEU A 185 0.44 9.87 9.55
C LEU A 185 1.58 10.90 9.48
N ARG A 186 1.95 11.56 10.59
CA ARG A 186 3.19 12.38 10.66
C ARG A 186 4.43 11.58 10.29
N TYR A 187 4.53 10.32 10.73
CA TYR A 187 5.67 9.46 10.36
C TYR A 187 5.73 9.19 8.85
N CYS A 188 4.59 9.11 8.15
CA CYS A 188 4.57 8.97 6.69
C CYS A 188 5.07 10.20 5.94
N TYR A 189 4.98 11.37 6.55
CA TYR A 189 5.33 12.65 5.94
C TYR A 189 6.75 13.14 6.27
N ALA A 190 7.41 12.64 7.32
CA ALA A 190 8.59 13.31 7.88
C ALA A 190 9.91 13.00 7.15
N MET A 191 10.66 14.04 6.74
CA MET A 191 12.03 13.92 6.22
C MET A 191 13.10 13.88 7.32
N ARG A 192 14.24 13.25 7.01
CA ARG A 192 15.53 13.54 7.64
C ARG A 192 16.25 14.64 6.82
N ASP A 193 16.72 15.70 7.51
CA ASP A 193 17.26 16.94 6.92
C ASP A 193 18.08 16.78 5.65
N GLY A 194 17.86 17.70 4.69
CA GLY A 194 18.61 17.89 3.46
C GLY A 194 20.07 18.32 3.65
N ARG A 195 20.84 17.58 4.46
CA ARG A 195 22.30 17.53 4.41
C ARG A 195 22.70 16.14 3.94
N ALA A 196 23.37 16.11 2.79
CA ALA A 196 24.03 14.92 2.26
C ALA A 196 25.13 14.47 3.23
N GLU A 197 24.79 13.55 4.13
CA GLU A 197 25.77 12.67 4.76
C GLU A 197 25.52 11.29 4.12
N PRO A 198 26.34 10.89 3.13
CA PRO A 198 25.95 9.93 2.10
C PRO A 198 25.91 8.46 2.52
N GLU A 199 26.29 8.10 3.75
CA GLU A 199 26.71 6.71 4.00
C GLU A 199 25.73 5.80 4.76
N VAL A 200 24.58 6.27 5.27
CA VAL A 200 23.77 5.38 6.14
C VAL A 200 22.25 5.45 6.00
N PHE A 201 21.64 6.48 5.40
CA PHE A 201 20.18 6.55 5.23
C PHE A 201 19.81 7.33 3.97
N ASP A 202 18.88 6.79 3.19
CA ASP A 202 18.35 7.39 1.96
C ASP A 202 17.26 8.44 2.32
N PRO A 203 17.54 9.76 2.21
CA PRO A 203 16.57 10.82 2.51
C PRO A 203 15.38 10.83 1.55
N THR A 204 15.34 9.99 0.52
CA THR A 204 14.19 9.90 -0.39
C THR A 204 13.07 9.01 0.15
N SER A 205 13.12 8.53 1.40
CA SER A 205 12.22 7.46 1.89
C SER A 205 10.86 7.92 2.44
N MET A 206 10.56 9.21 2.51
CA MET A 206 9.30 9.74 3.08
C MET A 206 8.82 10.93 2.22
N HIS A 207 7.51 11.11 2.11
CA HIS A 207 6.95 11.98 1.07
C HIS A 207 5.80 12.83 1.55
N ASP A 208 5.75 14.08 1.10
CA ASP A 208 4.69 15.06 1.41
C ASP A 208 3.53 14.94 0.41
N GLY A 209 2.98 13.75 0.23
CA GLY A 209 1.95 13.52 -0.79
C GLY A 209 2.51 13.44 -2.21
N GLN A 210 1.62 13.65 -3.18
CA GLN A 210 1.89 13.62 -4.62
C GLN A 210 1.57 14.97 -5.28
N ASP A 211 2.41 15.38 -6.23
CA ASP A 211 2.13 16.48 -7.17
C ASP A 211 1.79 15.90 -8.55
N LEU A 212 0.50 15.70 -8.81
CA LEU A 212 0.03 15.26 -10.11
C LEU A 212 -0.09 16.47 -11.06
N ALA A 213 0.39 16.34 -12.29
CA ALA A 213 0.30 17.41 -13.29
C ALA A 213 -1.16 17.82 -13.57
N PHE A 214 -2.12 16.90 -13.43
CA PHE A 214 -3.55 17.22 -13.50
C PHE A 214 -4.01 18.18 -12.39
N ASP A 215 -3.48 18.04 -11.18
CA ASP A 215 -3.92 18.85 -10.03
C ASP A 215 -3.44 20.28 -10.13
N ALA A 216 -2.20 20.47 -10.58
CA ALA A 216 -1.67 21.80 -10.90
C ALA A 216 -2.50 22.47 -12.01
N ALA A 217 -2.86 21.74 -13.07
CA ALA A 217 -3.70 22.25 -14.15
C ALA A 217 -5.11 22.60 -13.69
N LEU A 218 -5.70 21.76 -12.82
CA LEU A 218 -7.02 21.99 -12.24
C LEU A 218 -7.03 23.23 -11.34
N ALA A 219 -6.04 23.38 -10.46
CA ALA A 219 -5.87 24.54 -9.59
C ALA A 219 -5.70 25.84 -10.40
N ALA A 220 -4.96 25.79 -11.50
CA ALA A 220 -4.78 26.92 -12.42
C ALA A 220 -6.00 27.17 -13.34
N ARG A 221 -7.01 26.29 -13.34
CA ARG A 221 -8.16 26.28 -14.26
C ARG A 221 -7.75 26.24 -15.75
N ASP A 222 -6.61 25.63 -16.06
CA ASP A 222 -6.09 25.51 -17.43
C ASP A 222 -6.64 24.25 -18.12
N ARG A 223 -7.61 24.45 -19.02
CA ARG A 223 -8.25 23.37 -19.78
C ARG A 223 -7.30 22.66 -20.74
N GLY A 224 -6.34 23.38 -21.32
CA GLY A 224 -5.36 22.79 -22.23
C GLY A 224 -4.45 21.83 -21.49
N ALA A 225 -3.89 22.31 -20.37
CA ALA A 225 -3.05 21.50 -19.50
C ALA A 225 -3.82 20.28 -18.95
N MET A 226 -5.05 20.46 -18.45
CA MET A 226 -5.88 19.36 -17.96
C MET A 226 -6.08 18.26 -19.00
N LYS A 227 -6.33 18.62 -20.27
CA LYS A 227 -6.49 17.64 -21.35
C LYS A 227 -5.21 16.85 -21.59
N THR A 228 -4.04 17.49 -21.52
CA THR A 228 -2.75 16.82 -21.74
C THR A 228 -2.31 15.96 -20.54
N SER A 229 -2.65 16.35 -19.32
CA SER A 229 -2.26 15.68 -18.09
C SER A 229 -3.32 14.73 -17.50
N GLN A 230 -4.48 14.57 -18.15
CA GLN A 230 -5.59 13.74 -17.67
C GLN A 230 -5.19 12.30 -17.29
N HIS A 231 -4.16 11.74 -17.92
CA HIS A 231 -3.66 10.39 -17.62
C HIS A 231 -2.97 10.31 -16.26
N THR A 232 -2.44 11.42 -15.74
CA THR A 232 -1.74 11.44 -14.45
C THR A 232 -2.67 11.20 -13.25
N ILE A 233 -4.00 11.29 -13.42
CA ILE A 233 -4.96 10.92 -12.36
C ILE A 233 -4.88 9.43 -11.99
N PHE A 234 -4.28 8.60 -12.84
CA PHE A 234 -4.08 7.16 -12.62
C PHE A 234 -2.74 6.84 -11.93
N HIS A 235 -1.88 7.84 -11.70
CA HIS A 235 -0.61 7.67 -11.01
C HIS A 235 -0.74 7.79 -9.48
N GLY A 236 -1.95 7.62 -8.93
CA GLY A 236 -2.21 7.67 -7.50
C GLY A 236 -1.47 6.56 -6.74
N LEU A 237 -0.80 6.94 -5.65
CA LEU A 237 0.05 6.04 -4.87
C LEU A 237 -0.69 4.85 -4.28
N PHE A 238 -1.97 5.01 -3.93
CA PHE A 238 -2.79 3.96 -3.33
C PHE A 238 -3.55 3.14 -4.36
N GLY A 239 -3.22 3.30 -5.64
CA GLY A 239 -3.76 2.51 -6.72
C GLY A 239 -5.23 2.77 -7.01
N GLY A 240 -5.77 2.00 -7.94
CA GLY A 240 -7.13 2.19 -8.40
C GLY A 240 -7.78 0.93 -8.96
N LEU A 241 -9.05 1.10 -9.30
CA LEU A 241 -9.89 0.10 -9.92
C LEU A 241 -10.89 0.79 -10.85
N ALA A 242 -11.36 0.04 -11.83
CA ALA A 242 -12.48 0.43 -12.67
C ALA A 242 -13.55 -0.68 -12.69
N ALA A 243 -14.81 -0.28 -12.82
CA ALA A 243 -15.93 -1.15 -13.13
C ALA A 243 -17.04 -0.28 -13.71
N TYR A 244 -17.35 -0.43 -14.99
CA TYR A 244 -18.28 0.45 -15.71
C TYR A 244 -17.87 1.93 -15.63
N ASP A 245 -18.78 2.79 -15.14
CA ASP A 245 -18.60 4.22 -14.94
C ASP A 245 -17.91 4.58 -13.62
N TYR A 246 -17.71 3.59 -12.74
CA TYR A 246 -16.93 3.76 -11.53
C TYR A 246 -15.45 3.59 -11.85
N VAL A 247 -14.69 4.68 -11.72
CA VAL A 247 -13.23 4.69 -11.87
C VAL A 247 -12.65 5.51 -10.74
N ALA A 248 -11.80 4.89 -9.92
CA ALA A 248 -11.17 5.55 -8.79
C ALA A 248 -9.69 5.18 -8.73
N CYS A 249 -8.85 6.16 -8.40
CA CYS A 249 -7.43 5.97 -8.12
C CYS A 249 -7.02 6.90 -6.97
N GLY A 250 -6.59 6.32 -5.85
CA GLY A 250 -6.29 7.06 -4.62
C GLY A 250 -4.91 7.71 -4.68
N ARG A 251 -4.87 9.04 -4.57
CA ARG A 251 -3.62 9.82 -4.50
C ARG A 251 -3.32 10.24 -3.06
N PHE A 252 -2.04 10.28 -2.72
CA PHE A 252 -1.58 10.72 -1.41
C PHE A 252 -1.55 12.25 -1.34
N LYS A 253 -2.26 12.86 -0.39
CA LYS A 253 -2.33 14.32 -0.25
C LYS A 253 -1.11 14.86 0.48
N SER A 254 -0.69 16.06 0.12
CA SER A 254 0.31 16.81 0.89
C SER A 254 -0.26 17.27 2.23
N VAL A 255 0.61 17.45 3.21
CA VAL A 255 0.27 17.97 4.54
C VAL A 255 -0.50 19.28 4.45
N ALA A 256 -0.11 20.18 3.55
CA ALA A 256 -0.84 21.43 3.32
C ALA A 256 -2.29 21.17 2.88
N ALA A 257 -2.51 20.19 2.01
CA ALA A 257 -3.85 19.81 1.55
C ALA A 257 -4.64 18.99 2.59
N VAL A 258 -3.97 18.26 3.48
CA VAL A 258 -4.59 17.60 4.64
C VAL A 258 -5.06 18.66 5.63
N ALA A 259 -4.17 19.55 6.06
CA ALA A 259 -4.47 20.61 7.03
C ALA A 259 -5.56 21.59 6.53
N ALA A 260 -5.58 21.91 5.24
CA ALA A 260 -6.64 22.73 4.65
C ALA A 260 -8.00 22.03 4.56
N ALA A 261 -8.03 20.69 4.70
CA ALA A 261 -9.25 19.89 4.62
C ALA A 261 -9.78 19.45 6.00
N ASP A 262 -9.10 19.79 7.10
CA ASP A 262 -9.53 19.48 8.46
C ASP A 262 -10.91 20.08 8.81
N ASP A 263 -11.35 21.14 8.11
CA ASP A 263 -12.71 21.70 8.22
C ASP A 263 -13.82 20.76 7.68
N LEU A 264 -13.46 19.64 7.02
CA LEU A 264 -14.38 18.64 6.45
C LEU A 264 -14.28 17.27 7.14
N ALA A 265 -13.49 17.15 8.20
CA ALA A 265 -13.27 15.91 8.93
C ALA A 265 -14.51 15.48 9.74
N VAL A 266 -14.92 14.22 9.60
CA VAL A 266 -15.82 13.56 10.55
C VAL A 266 -14.97 13.07 11.73
N ASP A 267 -15.39 13.37 12.97
CA ASP A 267 -14.86 12.79 14.21
C ASP A 267 -13.33 12.85 14.43
N GLY A 268 -12.69 13.97 14.08
CA GLY A 268 -11.25 14.15 14.33
C GLY A 268 -10.35 13.25 13.49
N ALA A 269 -10.77 12.96 12.25
CA ALA A 269 -10.01 12.17 11.29
C ALA A 269 -9.50 13.01 10.10
N ALA A 270 -8.20 12.93 9.83
CA ALA A 270 -7.56 13.66 8.74
C ALA A 270 -7.70 12.93 7.39
N VAL A 271 -8.13 13.63 6.35
CA VAL A 271 -8.22 13.09 4.98
C VAL A 271 -6.83 13.09 4.34
N PHE A 272 -6.11 11.97 4.40
CA PHE A 272 -4.74 11.86 3.91
C PHE A 272 -4.61 11.41 2.46
N ALA A 273 -5.66 10.82 1.88
CA ALA A 273 -5.70 10.45 0.48
C ALA A 273 -7.11 10.56 -0.09
N THR A 274 -7.19 10.75 -1.40
CA THR A 274 -8.46 10.84 -2.13
C THR A 274 -8.26 10.58 -3.61
N ASN A 275 -9.32 10.28 -4.37
CA ASN A 275 -9.22 10.31 -5.82
C ASN A 275 -9.40 11.74 -6.38
N TYR A 276 -9.28 11.90 -7.69
CA TYR A 276 -9.37 13.23 -8.31
C TYR A 276 -10.74 13.92 -8.13
N ARG A 277 -11.82 13.13 -7.96
CA ARG A 277 -13.19 13.63 -7.75
C ARG A 277 -13.51 13.97 -6.30
N GLY A 278 -12.77 13.43 -5.34
CA GLY A 278 -13.09 13.57 -3.92
C GLY A 278 -14.16 12.60 -3.42
N ASP A 279 -14.75 11.78 -4.27
CA ASP A 279 -15.82 10.84 -3.91
C ASP A 279 -15.29 9.51 -3.33
N ARG A 280 -13.98 9.29 -3.43
CA ARG A 280 -13.25 8.27 -2.66
C ARG A 280 -12.23 8.93 -1.74
N ALA A 281 -12.26 8.62 -0.45
CA ALA A 281 -11.44 9.28 0.57
C ALA A 281 -10.90 8.31 1.62
N PHE A 282 -9.70 8.60 2.11
CA PHE A 282 -9.00 7.83 3.12
C PHE A 282 -8.75 8.71 4.33
N PHE A 283 -9.07 8.18 5.51
CA PHE A 283 -9.04 8.92 6.76
C PHE A 283 -8.15 8.20 7.77
N ALA A 284 -7.42 8.96 8.57
CA ALA A 284 -6.72 8.44 9.75
C ALA A 284 -7.08 9.29 10.96
N THR A 285 -7.44 8.66 12.06
CA THR A 285 -7.81 9.37 13.30
C THR A 285 -6.59 9.90 14.04
N ASP A 286 -6.81 10.99 14.78
CA ASP A 286 -5.77 11.65 15.56
C ASP A 286 -5.10 10.73 16.60
N ASP A 287 -5.87 9.79 17.15
CA ASP A 287 -5.42 8.78 18.12
C ASP A 287 -4.56 7.66 17.51
N ASP A 288 -4.37 7.62 16.18
CA ASP A 288 -3.66 6.57 15.45
C ASP A 288 -4.23 5.16 15.69
N ARG A 289 -5.51 5.07 16.02
CA ARG A 289 -6.19 3.79 16.28
C ARG A 289 -7.01 3.30 15.11
N ARG A 290 -7.42 4.20 14.21
CA ARG A 290 -8.42 3.91 13.19
C ARG A 290 -8.02 4.51 11.84
N VAL A 291 -8.23 3.72 10.79
CA VAL A 291 -8.09 4.11 9.40
C VAL A 291 -9.41 3.78 8.72
N TYR A 292 -9.87 4.67 7.85
CA TYR A 292 -11.12 4.47 7.12
C TYR A 292 -10.91 4.66 5.62
N VAL A 293 -11.70 3.94 4.83
CA VAL A 293 -11.87 4.15 3.39
C VAL A 293 -13.34 4.30 3.12
N ASP A 294 -13.72 5.44 2.54
CA ASP A 294 -15.11 5.82 2.24
C ASP A 294 -16.05 5.66 3.44
N GLY A 295 -15.56 5.87 4.66
CA GLY A 295 -16.33 5.78 5.90
C GLY A 295 -16.34 4.42 6.59
N GLU A 296 -15.79 3.37 5.97
CA GLU A 296 -15.68 2.04 6.60
C GLU A 296 -14.28 1.81 7.21
N PRO A 297 -14.17 1.09 8.34
CA PRO A 297 -12.88 0.71 8.91
C PRO A 297 -12.03 -0.06 7.91
N ALA A 298 -10.85 0.46 7.61
CA ALA A 298 -9.95 -0.06 6.58
C ALA A 298 -8.81 -0.91 7.13
N ALA A 299 -8.70 -1.02 8.45
CA ALA A 299 -7.74 -1.86 9.16
C ALA A 299 -8.30 -2.24 10.54
N PRO A 300 -7.78 -3.30 11.20
CA PRO A 300 -8.12 -3.60 12.59
C PRO A 300 -7.84 -2.40 13.49
N GLU A 301 -8.77 -2.10 14.41
CA GLU A 301 -8.57 -1.02 15.37
C GLU A 301 -7.44 -1.38 16.35
N GLY A 302 -6.50 -0.46 16.53
CA GLY A 302 -5.39 -0.63 17.46
C GLY A 302 -4.32 0.43 17.26
N ALA A 303 -3.46 0.60 18.26
CA ALA A 303 -2.34 1.55 18.17
C ALA A 303 -1.48 1.24 16.93
N GLY A 304 -1.31 2.24 16.06
CA GLY A 304 -0.56 2.08 14.81
C GLY A 304 -1.37 1.49 13.67
N ALA A 305 -2.71 1.58 13.68
CA ALA A 305 -3.58 1.02 12.64
C ALA A 305 -3.16 1.47 11.23
N PHE A 306 -2.77 2.74 11.07
CA PHE A 306 -2.26 3.26 9.81
C PHE A 306 -0.92 2.67 9.40
N ALA A 307 0.01 2.49 10.34
CA ALA A 307 1.29 1.85 10.03
C ALA A 307 1.09 0.39 9.57
N ALA A 308 0.17 -0.34 10.19
CA ALA A 308 -0.21 -1.70 9.80
C ALA A 308 -0.88 -1.72 8.42
N TRP A 309 -1.85 -0.83 8.19
CA TRP A 309 -2.52 -0.64 6.90
C TRP A 309 -1.52 -0.36 5.77
N PHE A 310 -0.60 0.59 5.98
CA PHE A 310 0.39 0.97 4.98
C PHE A 310 1.43 -0.13 4.73
N ALA A 311 1.82 -0.87 5.76
CA ALA A 311 2.68 -2.05 5.61
C ALA A 311 2.00 -3.16 4.81
N ALA A 312 0.71 -3.43 5.05
CA ALA A 312 -0.05 -4.38 4.26
C ALA A 312 -0.16 -3.95 2.79
N TYR A 313 -0.36 -2.65 2.52
CA TYR A 313 -0.36 -2.12 1.16
C TYR A 313 0.98 -2.33 0.46
N ALA A 314 2.07 -1.86 1.08
CA ALA A 314 3.42 -1.95 0.54
C ALA A 314 3.83 -3.41 0.28
N ALA A 315 3.47 -4.32 1.18
CA ALA A 315 3.72 -5.75 0.99
C ALA A 315 2.98 -6.32 -0.23
N ARG A 316 1.72 -5.93 -0.45
CA ARG A 316 0.92 -6.39 -1.62
C ARG A 316 1.48 -5.85 -2.93
N VAL A 317 1.99 -4.61 -2.97
CA VAL A 317 2.68 -4.08 -4.15
C VAL A 317 4.03 -4.79 -4.36
N ALA A 318 4.80 -4.97 -3.28
CA ALA A 318 6.10 -5.63 -3.32
C ALA A 318 6.05 -7.11 -3.70
N SER A 319 4.95 -7.80 -3.44
CA SER A 319 4.73 -9.17 -3.88
C SER A 319 4.05 -9.28 -5.25
N SER A 320 3.85 -8.16 -5.96
CA SER A 320 3.09 -8.08 -7.22
C SER A 320 1.64 -8.59 -7.10
N CYS A 321 1.09 -8.64 -5.88
CA CYS A 321 -0.33 -8.88 -5.68
C CYS A 321 -1.16 -7.70 -6.19
N TYR A 322 -0.67 -6.47 -5.98
CA TYR A 322 -1.13 -5.28 -6.70
C TYR A 322 -0.07 -4.90 -7.72
N ARG A 323 -0.39 -5.15 -8.99
CA ARG A 323 0.54 -4.93 -10.11
C ARG A 323 0.31 -3.58 -10.75
N VAL A 324 1.34 -3.08 -11.41
CA VAL A 324 1.19 -1.96 -12.36
C VAL A 324 0.57 -2.51 -13.64
N ALA A 325 -0.54 -1.92 -14.07
CA ALA A 325 -1.29 -2.28 -15.28
C ALA A 325 -2.34 -1.19 -15.59
N PRO A 326 -2.98 -1.20 -16.78
CA PRO A 326 -4.13 -0.35 -17.06
C PRO A 326 -5.24 -0.54 -16.03
N ILE A 327 -5.60 0.52 -15.28
CA ILE A 327 -6.71 0.49 -14.32
C ILE A 327 -8.03 0.24 -15.07
N VAL A 328 -8.22 0.91 -16.20
CA VAL A 328 -9.27 0.61 -17.18
C VAL A 328 -8.66 -0.33 -18.22
N PRO A 329 -9.06 -1.62 -18.27
CA PRO A 329 -8.41 -2.63 -19.11
C PRO A 329 -8.22 -2.25 -20.58
N ASP A 330 -9.24 -1.59 -21.16
CA ASP A 330 -9.25 -1.23 -22.58
C ASP A 330 -8.48 0.05 -22.90
N ALA A 331 -7.98 0.78 -21.90
CA ALA A 331 -7.35 2.09 -22.06
C ALA A 331 -5.92 2.11 -21.47
N PRO A 332 -4.88 1.81 -22.26
CA PRO A 332 -3.49 1.73 -21.79
C PRO A 332 -2.97 2.99 -21.08
N ARG A 333 -3.48 4.17 -21.46
CA ARG A 333 -3.12 5.46 -20.81
C ARG A 333 -3.64 5.60 -19.38
N THR A 334 -4.36 4.60 -18.86
CA THR A 334 -4.86 4.55 -17.49
C THR A 334 -4.00 3.67 -16.58
N ALA A 335 -2.76 3.39 -17.00
CA ALA A 335 -1.85 2.57 -16.24
C ALA A 335 -1.54 3.19 -14.86
N GLY A 336 -1.58 2.33 -13.85
CA GLY A 336 -1.33 2.65 -12.45
C GLY A 336 -1.28 1.37 -11.63
N ILE A 337 -1.29 1.48 -10.30
CA ILE A 337 -1.33 0.30 -9.42
C ILE A 337 -2.77 -0.24 -9.39
N VAL A 338 -2.99 -1.48 -9.83
CA VAL A 338 -4.33 -2.09 -9.91
C VAL A 338 -4.65 -2.85 -8.63
N LEU A 339 -5.78 -2.50 -8.01
CA LEU A 339 -6.21 -3.07 -6.71
C LEU A 339 -6.88 -4.44 -6.80
N PHE A 340 -7.12 -4.95 -8.01
CA PHE A 340 -7.54 -6.35 -8.19
C PHE A 340 -6.36 -7.28 -7.91
N PRO A 341 -6.46 -8.16 -6.90
CA PRO A 341 -5.36 -9.05 -6.54
C PRO A 341 -4.95 -9.95 -7.72
N ASP A 342 -3.64 -10.06 -7.91
CA ASP A 342 -3.02 -11.02 -8.84
C ASP A 342 -2.24 -12.12 -8.08
N GLY A 343 -2.10 -11.98 -6.76
CA GLY A 343 -1.47 -12.97 -5.89
C GLY A 343 -2.45 -13.55 -4.86
N GLU A 344 -1.93 -14.40 -3.98
CA GLU A 344 -2.67 -14.85 -2.81
C GLU A 344 -2.81 -13.71 -1.78
N LEU A 345 -3.96 -13.66 -1.13
CA LEU A 345 -4.20 -12.79 0.02
C LEU A 345 -4.56 -13.65 1.24
N PRO A 346 -4.24 -13.19 2.46
CA PRO A 346 -4.67 -13.83 3.69
C PRO A 346 -6.18 -14.14 3.69
N GLY A 347 -6.55 -15.29 4.24
CA GLY A 347 -7.96 -15.71 4.33
C GLY A 347 -8.61 -16.15 3.01
N GLY A 348 -7.81 -16.40 1.95
CA GLY A 348 -8.29 -16.96 0.68
C GLY A 348 -9.03 -15.95 -0.21
N ALA A 349 -8.79 -14.65 -0.01
CA ALA A 349 -9.39 -13.55 -0.78
C ALA A 349 -8.52 -13.11 -1.99
N GLY A 350 -7.50 -13.90 -2.34
CA GLY A 350 -6.60 -13.60 -3.46
C GLY A 350 -7.17 -13.97 -4.82
N VAL A 351 -6.31 -14.40 -5.73
CA VAL A 351 -6.71 -14.86 -7.07
C VAL A 351 -7.14 -16.33 -7.06
N ALA A 352 -8.26 -16.64 -7.71
CA ALA A 352 -8.65 -18.00 -8.08
C ALA A 352 -8.32 -18.25 -9.54
N ALA A 353 -7.80 -19.43 -9.89
CA ALA A 353 -7.43 -19.77 -11.25
C ALA A 353 -7.92 -21.17 -11.64
N ALA A 354 -8.35 -21.31 -12.90
CA ALA A 354 -8.64 -22.60 -13.51
C ALA A 354 -8.21 -22.58 -14.98
N THR A 355 -7.99 -23.76 -15.56
CA THR A 355 -7.72 -23.90 -16.99
C THR A 355 -8.58 -25.01 -17.55
N THR A 356 -9.27 -24.74 -18.66
CA THR A 356 -10.18 -25.68 -19.31
C THR A 356 -9.95 -25.61 -20.82
N VAL A 357 -9.59 -26.73 -21.43
CA VAL A 357 -9.32 -26.84 -22.89
C VAL A 357 -8.33 -25.75 -23.37
N GLY A 358 -7.26 -25.55 -22.60
CA GLY A 358 -6.21 -24.57 -22.93
C GLY A 358 -6.58 -23.10 -22.72
N VAL A 359 -7.79 -22.77 -22.22
CA VAL A 359 -8.16 -21.41 -21.80
C VAL A 359 -7.95 -21.29 -20.29
N GLN A 360 -7.07 -20.38 -19.87
CA GLN A 360 -6.87 -20.04 -18.46
C GLN A 360 -7.75 -18.87 -18.05
N VAL A 361 -8.43 -19.03 -16.92
CA VAL A 361 -9.22 -17.99 -16.26
C VAL A 361 -8.58 -17.65 -14.92
N ARG A 362 -8.38 -16.35 -14.65
CA ARG A 362 -8.01 -15.84 -13.32
C ARG A 362 -9.03 -14.84 -12.83
N ALA A 363 -9.58 -15.08 -11.65
CA ALA A 363 -10.66 -14.30 -11.05
C ALA A 363 -10.22 -13.76 -9.68
N SER A 364 -10.55 -12.49 -9.40
CA SER A 364 -10.33 -11.88 -8.09
C SER A 364 -11.33 -10.76 -7.87
N ALA A 365 -11.53 -10.40 -6.60
CA ALA A 365 -12.50 -9.39 -6.19
C ALA A 365 -11.84 -8.32 -5.32
N VAL A 366 -12.46 -7.16 -5.30
CA VAL A 366 -12.13 -6.05 -4.41
C VAL A 366 -13.42 -5.58 -3.74
N TYR A 367 -13.37 -5.41 -2.42
CA TYR A 367 -14.48 -4.85 -1.67
C TYR A 367 -14.57 -3.35 -1.94
N LEU A 368 -15.79 -2.85 -2.09
CA LEU A 368 -16.11 -1.45 -2.33
C LEU A 368 -16.97 -0.94 -1.18
N PRO A 369 -16.34 -0.31 -0.16
CA PRO A 369 -17.06 0.29 0.95
C PRO A 369 -18.15 1.23 0.46
N ASN A 370 -19.34 1.15 1.06
CA ASN A 370 -20.49 2.01 0.77
C ASN A 370 -20.98 2.05 -0.70
N HIS A 371 -20.44 1.20 -1.57
CA HIS A 371 -20.96 1.05 -2.93
C HIS A 371 -22.11 0.04 -2.93
N PRO A 372 -23.26 0.31 -3.59
CA PRO A 372 -24.44 -0.55 -3.55
C PRO A 372 -24.21 -1.96 -4.11
N SER A 373 -23.14 -2.17 -4.87
CA SER A 373 -22.75 -3.51 -5.34
C SER A 373 -21.92 -4.32 -4.33
N GLY A 374 -21.36 -3.70 -3.28
CA GLY A 374 -20.48 -4.34 -2.29
C GLY A 374 -19.10 -4.75 -2.83
N PHE A 375 -19.02 -5.40 -3.99
CA PHE A 375 -17.76 -5.85 -4.60
C PHE A 375 -17.70 -5.54 -6.09
N ALA A 376 -16.50 -5.22 -6.55
CA ALA A 376 -16.13 -5.38 -7.96
C ALA A 376 -15.28 -6.65 -8.12
N TYR A 377 -15.33 -7.23 -9.31
CA TYR A 377 -14.50 -8.38 -9.68
C TYR A 377 -13.79 -8.13 -11.00
N SER A 378 -12.65 -8.79 -11.16
CA SER A 378 -11.88 -8.83 -12.40
C SER A 378 -11.76 -10.28 -12.87
N ILE A 379 -12.06 -10.50 -14.15
CA ILE A 379 -11.80 -11.77 -14.84
C ILE A 379 -10.75 -11.50 -15.90
N ARG A 380 -9.67 -12.30 -15.86
CA ARG A 380 -8.59 -12.30 -16.86
C ARG A 380 -8.61 -13.63 -17.60
N LEU A 381 -8.59 -13.56 -18.92
CA LEU A 381 -8.67 -14.70 -19.83
C LEU A 381 -7.44 -14.71 -20.73
N ARG A 382 -6.79 -15.87 -20.84
CA ARG A 382 -5.76 -16.09 -21.87
C ARG A 382 -5.84 -17.49 -22.44
N ALA A 383 -5.53 -17.62 -23.72
CA ALA A 383 -5.25 -18.92 -24.31
C ALA A 383 -3.81 -19.32 -24.01
N THR A 384 -3.62 -20.59 -23.69
CA THR A 384 -2.33 -21.25 -23.49
C THR A 384 -1.95 -22.03 -24.74
N GLU A 385 -0.71 -22.51 -24.83
CA GLU A 385 -0.25 -23.38 -25.93
C GLU A 385 -1.07 -24.68 -26.04
N ALA A 386 -1.73 -25.08 -24.95
CA ALA A 386 -2.59 -26.27 -24.91
C ALA A 386 -3.98 -26.06 -25.55
N LEU A 387 -4.28 -24.87 -26.10
CA LEU A 387 -5.53 -24.63 -26.81
C LEU A 387 -5.57 -25.42 -28.12
N SER A 388 -6.38 -26.48 -28.15
CA SER A 388 -6.46 -27.44 -29.26
C SER A 388 -6.98 -26.88 -30.59
N TYR A 389 -7.60 -25.70 -30.57
CA TYR A 389 -8.30 -25.14 -31.73
C TYR A 389 -7.55 -23.98 -32.41
N GLY A 390 -6.36 -23.61 -31.91
CA GLY A 390 -5.60 -22.43 -32.36
C GLY A 390 -6.20 -21.10 -31.90
N SER A 391 -7.53 -20.96 -31.94
CA SER A 391 -8.27 -19.85 -31.36
C SER A 391 -9.66 -20.27 -30.85
N CYS A 392 -10.28 -19.42 -30.02
CA CYS A 392 -11.67 -19.60 -29.61
C CYS A 392 -12.32 -18.25 -29.28
N GLN A 393 -13.60 -18.08 -29.62
CA GLN A 393 -14.36 -16.85 -29.38
C GLN A 393 -15.35 -17.02 -28.24
N LEU A 394 -15.34 -16.06 -27.31
CA LEU A 394 -16.34 -15.99 -26.24
C LEU A 394 -17.73 -15.74 -26.84
N LYS A 395 -18.71 -16.55 -26.40
CA LYS A 395 -20.10 -16.45 -26.84
C LYS A 395 -21.02 -15.96 -25.73
N ALA A 396 -20.97 -16.59 -24.56
CA ALA A 396 -21.91 -16.34 -23.48
C ALA A 396 -21.29 -16.57 -22.11
N ARG A 397 -21.97 -16.09 -21.07
CA ARG A 397 -21.60 -16.28 -19.66
C ARG A 397 -22.76 -16.87 -18.87
N HIS A 398 -22.42 -17.63 -17.83
CA HIS A 398 -23.34 -18.14 -16.83
C HIS A 398 -22.69 -18.00 -15.45
N TRP A 399 -23.20 -17.10 -14.62
CA TRP A 399 -22.74 -16.85 -13.25
C TRP A 399 -23.66 -17.47 -12.21
N LYS A 400 -23.03 -17.95 -11.14
CA LYS A 400 -23.67 -18.35 -9.89
C LYS A 400 -23.05 -17.50 -8.78
N ILE A 401 -23.85 -16.64 -8.20
CA ILE A 401 -23.41 -15.69 -7.17
C ILE A 401 -24.19 -15.98 -5.89
N ALA A 402 -23.51 -16.43 -4.86
CA ALA A 402 -24.10 -16.70 -3.55
C ALA A 402 -23.79 -15.55 -2.58
N ASP A 403 -24.76 -15.18 -1.75
CA ASP A 403 -24.65 -14.18 -0.69
C ASP A 403 -24.84 -14.89 0.66
N GLY A 404 -23.73 -15.14 1.37
CA GLY A 404 -23.69 -16.09 2.48
C GLY A 404 -24.18 -17.49 2.09
N ASP A 405 -25.12 -18.02 2.87
CA ASP A 405 -25.70 -19.37 2.68
C ASP A 405 -26.97 -19.38 1.81
N GLU A 406 -27.32 -18.26 1.16
CA GLU A 406 -28.52 -18.19 0.33
C GLU A 406 -28.39 -18.94 -1.02
N PRO A 407 -29.53 -19.31 -1.63
CA PRO A 407 -29.53 -19.82 -3.00
C PRO A 407 -28.78 -18.86 -3.94
N HIS A 408 -27.97 -19.42 -4.83
CA HIS A 408 -27.21 -18.63 -5.78
C HIS A 408 -28.14 -17.87 -6.74
N ARG A 409 -27.83 -16.60 -6.97
CA ARG A 409 -28.37 -15.85 -8.12
C ARG A 409 -27.76 -16.42 -9.39
N ASP A 410 -28.61 -16.84 -10.32
CA ASP A 410 -28.23 -17.38 -11.63
C ASP A 410 -28.32 -16.27 -12.68
N VAL A 411 -27.19 -15.88 -13.26
CA VAL A 411 -27.14 -14.80 -14.26
C VAL A 411 -26.62 -15.37 -15.58
N ARG A 412 -27.39 -15.21 -16.65
CA ARG A 412 -27.02 -15.65 -18.00
C ARG A 412 -27.08 -14.49 -18.97
N GLY A 413 -26.18 -14.49 -19.96
CA GLY A 413 -26.24 -13.51 -21.04
C GLY A 413 -25.10 -13.67 -22.04
N ASP A 414 -25.23 -12.96 -23.16
CA ASP A 414 -24.26 -12.99 -24.25
C ASP A 414 -23.01 -12.17 -23.89
N GLY A 415 -21.85 -12.68 -24.29
CA GLY A 415 -20.55 -12.06 -24.06
C GLY A 415 -20.28 -11.73 -22.60
N VAL A 416 -19.35 -10.80 -22.36
CA VAL A 416 -19.08 -10.17 -21.06
C VAL A 416 -18.93 -8.67 -21.28
N VAL A 417 -19.68 -7.85 -20.53
CA VAL A 417 -19.65 -6.36 -20.66
C VAL A 417 -19.78 -5.85 -22.11
N GLY A 418 -20.54 -6.55 -22.96
CA GLY A 418 -20.70 -6.23 -24.39
C GLY A 418 -19.54 -6.71 -25.29
N LYS A 419 -18.54 -7.42 -24.74
CA LYS A 419 -17.36 -7.95 -25.44
C LYS A 419 -17.48 -9.44 -25.73
N PHE A 420 -16.89 -9.85 -26.85
CA PHE A 420 -16.88 -11.20 -27.42
C PHE A 420 -15.47 -11.59 -27.89
N PRO A 421 -14.44 -11.50 -27.03
CA PRO A 421 -13.04 -11.62 -27.44
C PRO A 421 -12.75 -12.96 -28.13
N VAL A 422 -11.88 -12.91 -29.15
CA VAL A 422 -11.31 -14.12 -29.77
C VAL A 422 -9.92 -14.36 -29.20
N LEU A 423 -9.78 -15.36 -28.36
CA LEU A 423 -8.52 -15.73 -27.72
C LEU A 423 -7.68 -16.58 -28.67
N ARG A 424 -6.36 -16.35 -28.66
CA ARG A 424 -5.34 -17.17 -29.33
C ARG A 424 -4.06 -17.15 -28.50
N PHE A 425 -3.15 -18.08 -28.72
CA PHE A 425 -1.91 -18.07 -27.95
C PHE A 425 -1.17 -16.72 -28.14
N GLY A 426 -0.79 -16.09 -27.02
CA GLY A 426 -0.10 -14.81 -26.98
C GLY A 426 -0.98 -13.55 -27.06
N GLY A 427 -2.29 -13.66 -27.32
CA GLY A 427 -3.14 -12.47 -27.45
C GLY A 427 -4.62 -12.74 -27.69
N TRP A 428 -5.35 -11.70 -28.08
CA TRP A 428 -6.78 -11.75 -28.34
C TRP A 428 -7.22 -10.70 -29.35
N ARG A 429 -8.43 -10.85 -29.89
CA ARG A 429 -9.07 -9.86 -30.75
C ARG A 429 -10.28 -9.24 -30.05
N ASP A 430 -10.39 -7.91 -30.08
CA ASP A 430 -11.38 -7.13 -29.34
C ASP A 430 -12.74 -7.03 -30.04
N ASP A 431 -13.32 -8.18 -30.38
CA ASP A 431 -14.66 -8.22 -30.96
C ASP A 431 -15.70 -7.78 -29.90
N ALA A 432 -16.61 -6.89 -30.27
CA ALA A 432 -17.55 -6.25 -29.34
C ALA A 432 -18.89 -5.94 -30.00
N GLN A 433 -19.97 -5.90 -29.21
CA GLN A 433 -21.24 -5.37 -29.67
C GLN A 433 -21.12 -3.88 -29.96
N VAL A 434 -21.66 -3.47 -31.11
CA VAL A 434 -21.83 -2.05 -31.42
C VAL A 434 -22.96 -1.53 -30.57
N GLY A 435 -22.66 -0.63 -29.64
CA GLY A 435 -23.68 0.03 -28.84
C GLY A 435 -23.44 1.53 -28.86
N ASP A 436 -24.48 2.27 -29.22
CA ASP A 436 -24.59 3.65 -28.77
C ASP A 436 -25.22 3.60 -27.37
N LEU A 437 -24.51 4.12 -26.36
CA LEU A 437 -25.02 4.24 -24.98
C LEU A 437 -26.42 4.91 -24.93
N ALA A 438 -26.77 5.72 -25.93
CA ALA A 438 -28.07 6.37 -26.06
C ALA A 438 -29.15 5.54 -26.80
N ARG A 439 -28.78 4.53 -27.60
CA ARG A 439 -29.71 3.74 -28.44
C ARG A 439 -29.78 2.25 -28.08
N GLY A 440 -29.00 1.82 -27.10
CA GLY A 440 -28.87 0.42 -26.70
C GLY A 440 -27.82 -0.31 -27.53
N PHE A 441 -27.46 -1.51 -27.08
CA PHE A 441 -26.54 -2.37 -27.82
C PHE A 441 -27.26 -2.96 -29.04
N GLU A 442 -26.75 -2.70 -30.25
CA GLU A 442 -27.12 -3.48 -31.42
C GLU A 442 -26.67 -4.94 -31.18
N ARG A 443 -27.42 -5.90 -31.74
CA ARG A 443 -27.05 -7.32 -31.61
C ARG A 443 -25.80 -7.69 -32.41
N ALA A 444 -25.38 -6.84 -33.35
CA ALA A 444 -24.23 -7.13 -34.21
C ALA A 444 -22.93 -7.00 -33.42
N VAL A 445 -22.12 -8.06 -33.44
CA VAL A 445 -20.75 -8.07 -32.94
C VAL A 445 -19.84 -7.63 -34.07
N GLU A 446 -19.13 -6.51 -33.89
CA GLU A 446 -18.12 -6.02 -34.80
C GLU A 446 -16.73 -6.54 -34.44
N ARG A 447 -15.91 -6.71 -35.47
CA ARG A 447 -14.52 -7.13 -35.33
C ARG A 447 -13.67 -5.97 -34.84
N GLY A 448 -12.96 -6.16 -33.73
CA GLY A 448 -12.04 -5.16 -33.19
C GLY A 448 -10.57 -5.41 -33.53
N PRO A 449 -9.66 -4.56 -33.00
CA PRO A 449 -8.23 -4.73 -33.16
C PRO A 449 -7.71 -5.97 -32.43
N ASP A 450 -6.56 -6.45 -32.90
CA ASP A 450 -5.77 -7.47 -32.23
C ASP A 450 -4.96 -6.83 -31.08
N ARG A 451 -4.92 -7.51 -29.93
CA ARG A 451 -4.19 -7.11 -28.72
C ARG A 451 -3.32 -8.27 -28.21
N ASP A 452 -2.21 -7.94 -27.58
CA ASP A 452 -1.32 -8.92 -26.96
C ASP A 452 -1.73 -9.23 -25.52
N GLY A 453 -1.27 -10.38 -25.02
CA GLY A 453 -1.46 -10.79 -23.63
C GLY A 453 -2.85 -11.33 -23.30
N GLU A 454 -3.38 -10.95 -22.14
CA GLU A 454 -4.66 -11.43 -21.62
C GLU A 454 -5.80 -10.45 -21.91
N PHE A 455 -6.99 -10.98 -22.15
CA PHE A 455 -8.22 -10.22 -22.13
C PHE A 455 -8.65 -10.01 -20.68
N VAL A 456 -8.92 -8.77 -20.29
CA VAL A 456 -9.33 -8.43 -18.92
C VAL A 456 -10.61 -7.62 -18.97
N TYR A 457 -11.57 -7.98 -18.13
CA TYR A 457 -12.72 -7.12 -17.86
C TYR A 457 -13.00 -7.03 -16.37
N GLN A 458 -13.67 -5.96 -15.98
CA GLN A 458 -14.03 -5.66 -14.61
C GLN A 458 -15.52 -5.30 -14.53
N SER A 459 -16.19 -5.75 -13.48
CA SER A 459 -17.65 -5.58 -13.31
C SER A 459 -18.02 -5.69 -11.83
N PHE A 460 -19.30 -5.52 -11.50
CA PHE A 460 -19.83 -5.58 -10.15
C PHE A 460 -20.52 -6.92 -9.88
N SER A 461 -20.38 -7.45 -8.66
CA SER A 461 -21.07 -8.68 -8.25
C SER A 461 -22.59 -8.53 -8.07
N GLY A 462 -23.08 -7.28 -8.08
CA GLY A 462 -24.42 -6.92 -7.58
C GLY A 462 -24.48 -6.94 -6.05
N PRO A 463 -25.59 -6.46 -5.46
CA PRO A 463 -25.70 -6.24 -4.01
C PRO A 463 -25.36 -7.49 -3.19
N MET A 464 -24.54 -7.32 -2.15
CA MET A 464 -24.30 -8.31 -1.10
C MET A 464 -24.97 -7.80 0.17
N LEU A 465 -26.00 -8.49 0.62
CA LEU A 465 -26.84 -8.11 1.75
C LEU A 465 -26.30 -8.65 3.07
N ARG A 466 -25.45 -9.69 3.06
CA ARG A 466 -24.94 -10.31 4.29
C ARG A 466 -23.53 -9.86 4.66
N PRO A 467 -23.25 -9.60 5.96
CA PRO A 467 -21.94 -9.16 6.43
C PRO A 467 -20.80 -10.18 6.20
N GLY A 468 -21.13 -11.47 6.12
CA GLY A 468 -20.15 -12.55 5.94
C GLY A 468 -19.56 -12.64 4.52
N GLY A 469 -20.10 -11.87 3.57
CA GLY A 469 -19.73 -11.95 2.18
C GLY A 469 -20.36 -13.16 1.46
N GLY A 470 -19.84 -13.47 0.29
CA GLY A 470 -20.41 -14.46 -0.63
C GLY A 470 -19.37 -15.20 -1.46
N THR A 471 -19.84 -15.90 -2.48
CA THR A 471 -18.98 -16.56 -3.47
C THR A 471 -19.46 -16.26 -4.88
N PHE A 472 -18.51 -16.18 -5.80
CA PHE A 472 -18.77 -16.00 -7.22
C PHE A 472 -18.11 -17.14 -7.99
N GLU A 473 -18.86 -17.80 -8.87
CA GLU A 473 -18.36 -18.84 -9.77
C GLU A 473 -19.19 -18.87 -11.06
N GLY A 474 -18.78 -19.69 -12.03
CA GLY A 474 -19.60 -19.92 -13.20
C GLY A 474 -18.87 -20.57 -14.36
N ALA A 475 -19.38 -20.33 -15.56
CA ALA A 475 -18.80 -20.81 -16.79
C ALA A 475 -18.96 -19.78 -17.92
N LEU A 476 -17.99 -19.81 -18.83
CA LEU A 476 -18.00 -19.06 -20.08
C LEU A 476 -18.15 -20.05 -21.23
N GLU A 477 -19.10 -19.81 -22.15
CA GLU A 477 -19.27 -20.62 -23.35
C GLU A 477 -18.42 -20.05 -24.48
N PHE A 478 -17.63 -20.89 -25.14
CA PHE A 478 -16.76 -20.53 -26.25
C PHE A 478 -17.10 -21.33 -27.52
N HIS A 479 -16.95 -20.68 -28.68
CA HIS A 479 -16.85 -21.34 -29.98
C HIS A 479 -15.38 -21.60 -30.32
N PRO A 480 -14.97 -22.82 -30.69
CA PRO A 480 -13.69 -23.07 -31.34
C PRO A 480 -13.57 -22.23 -32.62
N GLY A 481 -12.41 -21.64 -32.88
CA GLY A 481 -12.24 -20.68 -33.98
C GLY A 481 -12.94 -19.35 -33.69
N SER A 482 -13.89 -18.98 -34.54
CA SER A 482 -14.75 -17.81 -34.33
C SER A 482 -16.24 -18.17 -34.49
N VAL A 483 -17.14 -17.28 -34.09
CA VAL A 483 -18.59 -17.48 -34.28
C VAL A 483 -18.94 -17.51 -35.78
N VAL A 484 -18.21 -16.78 -36.61
CA VAL A 484 -18.42 -16.74 -38.08
C VAL A 484 -17.83 -17.97 -38.77
N GLU A 485 -16.67 -18.43 -38.31
CA GLU A 485 -15.95 -19.60 -38.82
C GLU A 485 -15.67 -20.58 -37.67
N PRO A 486 -16.69 -21.36 -37.25
CA PRO A 486 -16.56 -22.28 -36.12
C PRO A 486 -15.74 -23.51 -36.53
N ALA A 487 -14.73 -23.85 -35.71
CA ALA A 487 -13.89 -25.02 -35.89
C ALA A 487 -14.45 -26.29 -35.19
N GLY A 488 -15.60 -26.20 -34.53
CA GLY A 488 -16.19 -27.29 -33.77
C GLY A 488 -17.40 -26.88 -32.92
N PRO A 489 -17.95 -27.81 -32.10
CA PRO A 489 -19.05 -27.51 -31.17
C PRO A 489 -18.59 -26.59 -30.04
N THR A 490 -19.52 -25.89 -29.38
CA THR A 490 -19.19 -25.05 -28.24
C THR A 490 -18.68 -25.86 -27.05
N PHE A 491 -17.85 -25.22 -26.22
CA PHE A 491 -17.34 -25.80 -24.98
C PHE A 491 -17.43 -24.79 -23.84
N LEU A 492 -17.50 -25.31 -22.62
CA LEU A 492 -17.56 -24.51 -21.41
C LEU A 492 -16.17 -24.38 -20.79
N VAL A 493 -15.78 -23.15 -20.49
CA VAL A 493 -14.59 -22.82 -19.72
C VAL A 493 -15.03 -22.47 -18.30
N ALA A 494 -14.50 -23.19 -17.31
CA ALA A 494 -14.85 -22.95 -15.92
C ALA A 494 -14.27 -21.62 -15.42
N VAL A 495 -15.10 -20.83 -14.74
CA VAL A 495 -14.64 -19.73 -13.90
C VAL A 495 -14.59 -20.24 -12.47
N PRO A 496 -13.39 -20.37 -11.87
CA PRO A 496 -13.23 -20.99 -10.57
C PRO A 496 -13.98 -20.17 -9.52
N ARG A 497 -14.46 -20.87 -8.48
CA ARG A 497 -15.08 -20.21 -7.33
C ARG A 497 -14.07 -19.31 -6.63
N PHE A 498 -14.42 -18.04 -6.44
CA PHE A 498 -13.69 -17.08 -5.62
C PHE A 498 -14.61 -16.45 -4.57
N ARG A 499 -14.00 -15.96 -3.48
CA ARG A 499 -14.72 -15.40 -2.34
C ARG A 499 -14.93 -13.90 -2.50
N LEU A 500 -16.13 -13.44 -2.18
CA LEU A 500 -16.50 -12.03 -2.04
C LEU A 500 -16.51 -11.72 -0.54
N ARG A 501 -15.36 -11.40 0.05
CA ARG A 501 -15.24 -11.20 1.50
C ARG A 501 -14.64 -9.83 1.78
N VAL A 502 -15.17 -9.13 2.79
CA VAL A 502 -14.54 -7.92 3.32
C VAL A 502 -13.13 -8.29 3.84
N PRO A 503 -12.07 -7.71 3.25
CA PRO A 503 -10.71 -8.01 3.66
C PRO A 503 -10.39 -7.33 5.00
N GLU A 504 -9.39 -7.85 5.71
CA GLU A 504 -8.87 -7.21 6.93
C GLU A 504 -8.31 -5.81 6.66
N PHE A 505 -7.72 -5.61 5.48
CA PHE A 505 -7.23 -4.32 5.02
C PHE A 505 -7.89 -3.91 3.71
N ILE A 506 -8.52 -2.73 3.71
CA ILE A 506 -9.24 -2.13 2.59
C ILE A 506 -8.38 -0.99 2.01
N PHE A 507 -8.23 -0.97 0.69
CA PHE A 507 -7.45 0.04 -0.05
C PHE A 507 -8.33 0.63 -1.14
#